data_AF-A0A2N9DV97-F1
#
_entry.id   AF-A0A2N9DV97-F1
#
_cell.length_a   1.000
_cell.length_b   1.000
_cell.length_c   1.000
_cell.angle_alpha   90.00
_cell.angle_beta   90.00
_cell.angle_gamma   90.00
#
_symmetry.space_group_name_H-M   'P 1'
#
loop_
_entity.id
_entity.type
_entity.pdbx_description
1 polymer ?
#
loop_
_entity_poly.entity_id
_entity_poly.type
_entity_poly.pdbx_seq_one_letter_code
_entity_poly.pdbx_strand_id
1 'polypeptide(L)'
;MNHNLFKDLVPNYLEHLTSQETNEQMSQHMTECEDCRQFLNSMQKDLTVTANSESKQETVDIDAFKKVKTQQRRKIRTIILSLLTLFIVLIAGYYFLFVHMWLANSNDVQPTITQQGNDITLTFETKNKHRYLMLINSSRPTKGYQYSLNMYEKWNDFSKANTILKKGTSVDYTFLDRNTLLLPKGKEYNGQKYHLTDKDVIRIKYRDKTQKIKLTDLYDSASKKK
;
A
#
# COMPACT_ATOMS: atom_id res chain seq x y z
N MET A 1 -48.20 -47.15 52.85
CA MET A 1 -46.98 -46.39 53.23
C MET A 1 -47.40 -45.19 54.07
N ASN A 2 -46.53 -44.58 54.91
CA ASN A 2 -46.89 -43.38 55.67
C ASN A 2 -46.71 -42.12 54.80
N HIS A 3 -47.64 -41.16 54.87
CA HIS A 3 -47.58 -39.89 54.11
C HIS A 3 -46.30 -39.08 54.36
N ASN A 4 -45.77 -39.08 55.59
CA ASN A 4 -44.53 -38.34 55.89
C ASN A 4 -43.32 -39.00 55.22
N LEU A 5 -43.20 -40.33 55.36
CA LEU A 5 -42.16 -41.10 54.68
C LEU A 5 -42.26 -40.95 53.15
N PHE A 6 -43.47 -40.88 52.61
CA PHE A 6 -43.68 -40.65 51.19
C PHE A 6 -43.10 -39.30 50.76
N LYS A 7 -43.47 -38.22 51.46
CA LYS A 7 -42.99 -36.86 51.18
C LYS A 7 -41.47 -36.74 51.26
N ASP A 8 -40.85 -37.41 52.23
CA ASP A 8 -39.38 -37.43 52.38
C ASP A 8 -38.67 -38.14 51.21
N LEU A 9 -39.34 -39.12 50.59
CA LEU A 9 -38.79 -39.90 49.49
C LEU A 9 -39.11 -39.32 48.10
N VAL A 10 -40.08 -38.40 47.98
CA VAL A 10 -40.45 -37.78 46.68
C VAL A 10 -39.26 -37.13 45.95
N PRO A 11 -38.38 -36.34 46.59
CA PRO A 11 -37.25 -35.74 45.89
C PRO A 11 -36.35 -36.80 45.24
N ASN A 12 -35.98 -37.83 46.01
CA ASN A 12 -35.14 -38.92 45.54
C ASN A 12 -35.83 -39.77 44.46
N TYR A 13 -37.15 -39.95 44.56
CA TYR A 13 -37.94 -40.67 43.57
C TYR A 13 -38.03 -39.92 42.23
N LEU A 14 -38.19 -38.60 42.26
CA LEU A 14 -38.19 -37.75 41.05
C LEU A 14 -36.82 -37.73 40.36
N GLU A 15 -35.73 -37.89 41.12
CA GLU A 15 -34.36 -38.01 40.61
C GLU A 15 -33.95 -39.45 40.26
N HIS A 16 -34.88 -40.42 40.37
CA HIS A 16 -34.63 -41.85 40.14
C HIS A 16 -33.50 -42.46 41.01
N LEU A 17 -33.35 -41.96 42.24
CA LEU A 17 -32.36 -42.40 43.22
C LEU A 17 -32.91 -43.40 44.25
N THR A 18 -34.16 -43.84 44.11
CA THR A 18 -34.83 -44.81 44.98
C THR A 18 -34.73 -46.25 44.45
N SER A 19 -34.72 -47.24 45.34
CA SER A 19 -34.72 -48.66 44.95
C SER A 19 -36.02 -49.08 44.27
N GLN A 20 -35.98 -50.14 43.46
CA GLN A 20 -37.17 -50.66 42.78
C GLN A 20 -38.30 -51.03 43.76
N GLU A 21 -37.97 -51.67 44.88
CA GLU A 21 -38.93 -52.01 45.93
C GLU A 21 -39.61 -50.75 46.50
N THR A 22 -38.85 -49.68 46.70
CA THR A 22 -39.38 -48.38 47.16
C THR A 22 -40.30 -47.75 46.12
N ASN A 23 -39.96 -47.88 44.84
CA ASN A 23 -40.76 -47.35 43.73
C ASN A 23 -42.12 -48.04 43.62
N GLU A 24 -42.17 -49.36 43.80
CA GLU A 24 -43.41 -50.14 43.81
C GLU A 24 -44.31 -49.71 44.97
N GLN A 25 -43.75 -49.58 46.17
CA GLN A 25 -44.49 -49.11 47.35
C GLN A 25 -45.04 -47.69 47.21
N MET A 26 -44.25 -46.78 46.63
CA MET A 26 -44.70 -45.41 46.35
C MET A 26 -45.80 -45.36 45.29
N SER A 27 -45.70 -46.16 44.22
CA SER A 27 -46.70 -46.23 43.15
C SER A 27 -48.03 -46.78 43.66
N GLN A 28 -47.99 -47.81 44.50
CA GLN A 28 -49.19 -48.34 45.14
C GLN A 28 -49.84 -47.30 46.06
N HIS A 29 -49.04 -46.60 46.87
CA HIS A 29 -49.54 -45.55 47.77
C HIS A 29 -50.21 -44.39 47.03
N MET A 30 -49.70 -44.01 45.85
CA MET A 30 -50.31 -42.99 44.99
C MET A 30 -51.64 -43.42 44.36
N THR A 31 -51.86 -44.73 44.22
CA THR A 31 -53.13 -45.27 43.70
C THR A 31 -54.23 -45.11 44.75
N GLU A 32 -53.87 -45.19 46.03
CA GLU A 32 -54.80 -45.16 47.15
C GLU A 32 -54.90 -43.78 47.84
N CYS A 33 -53.96 -42.86 47.58
CA CYS A 33 -53.93 -41.53 48.20
C CYS A 33 -53.77 -40.37 47.20
N GLU A 34 -54.83 -39.57 47.07
CA GLU A 34 -54.88 -38.38 46.23
C GLU A 34 -53.90 -37.28 46.67
N ASP A 35 -53.79 -37.03 47.98
CA ASP A 35 -52.97 -35.94 48.54
C ASP A 35 -51.48 -36.13 48.21
N CYS A 36 -51.00 -37.38 48.32
CA CYS A 36 -49.63 -37.74 47.98
C CYS A 36 -49.35 -37.62 46.47
N ARG A 37 -50.34 -37.94 45.63
CA ARG A 37 -50.25 -37.76 44.17
C ARG A 37 -50.17 -36.29 43.78
N GLN A 38 -50.99 -35.43 44.40
CA GLN A 38 -50.95 -34.00 44.16
C GLN A 38 -49.63 -33.37 44.60
N PHE A 39 -49.08 -33.81 45.74
CA PHE A 39 -47.78 -33.35 46.24
C PHE A 39 -46.62 -33.68 45.28
N LEU A 40 -46.59 -34.88 44.71
CA LEU A 40 -45.57 -35.23 43.71
C LEU A 40 -45.69 -34.35 42.46
N ASN A 41 -46.93 -34.15 41.98
CA ASN A 41 -47.19 -33.30 40.82
C ASN A 41 -46.80 -31.83 41.03
N SER A 42 -46.97 -31.28 42.23
CA SER A 42 -46.50 -29.92 42.54
C SER A 42 -44.98 -29.83 42.52
N MET A 43 -44.29 -30.82 43.11
CA MET A 43 -42.83 -30.83 43.17
C MET A 43 -42.21 -31.00 41.78
N GLN A 44 -42.80 -31.85 40.93
CA GLN A 44 -42.36 -32.01 39.55
C GLN A 44 -42.55 -30.72 38.72
N LYS A 45 -43.65 -29.98 38.94
CA LYS A 45 -43.86 -28.69 38.27
C LYS A 45 -42.79 -27.67 38.68
N ASP A 46 -42.47 -27.58 39.96
CA ASP A 46 -41.46 -26.64 40.45
C ASP A 46 -40.08 -26.91 39.83
N LEU A 47 -39.68 -28.20 39.71
CA LEU A 47 -38.45 -28.61 39.03
C LEU A 47 -38.43 -28.25 37.54
N THR A 48 -39.56 -28.39 36.84
CA THR A 48 -39.63 -28.00 35.42
C THR A 48 -39.58 -26.48 35.22
N VAL A 49 -40.11 -25.69 36.15
CA VAL A 49 -40.08 -24.22 36.08
C VAL A 49 -38.67 -23.70 36.33
N THR A 50 -37.97 -24.22 37.34
CA THR A 50 -36.59 -23.83 37.64
C THR A 50 -35.64 -24.18 36.50
N ALA A 51 -35.67 -25.40 35.99
CA ALA A 51 -34.80 -25.84 34.89
C ALA A 51 -35.00 -25.01 33.60
N ASN A 52 -36.25 -24.66 33.28
CA ASN A 52 -36.56 -23.80 32.13
C ASN A 52 -36.07 -22.36 32.33
N SER A 53 -36.13 -21.83 33.57
CA SER A 53 -35.66 -20.49 33.87
C SER A 53 -34.13 -20.36 33.80
N GLU A 54 -33.40 -21.34 34.32
CA GLU A 54 -31.93 -21.37 34.31
C GLU A 54 -31.39 -21.52 32.89
N SER A 55 -31.95 -22.43 32.10
CA SER A 55 -31.59 -22.60 30.68
C SER A 55 -31.85 -21.33 29.85
N LYS A 56 -32.96 -20.63 30.12
CA LYS A 56 -33.29 -19.38 29.42
C LYS A 56 -32.36 -18.24 29.81
N GLN A 57 -31.89 -18.21 31.05
CA GLN A 57 -30.96 -17.19 31.53
C GLN A 57 -29.54 -17.42 30.98
N GLU A 58 -29.08 -18.66 30.96
CA GLU A 58 -27.79 -19.05 30.40
C GLU A 58 -27.71 -18.75 28.89
N THR A 59 -28.77 -19.04 28.13
CA THR A 59 -28.84 -18.71 26.69
C THR A 59 -28.82 -17.21 26.41
N VAL A 60 -29.51 -16.40 27.23
CA VAL A 60 -29.50 -14.92 27.11
C VAL A 60 -28.13 -14.34 27.43
N ASP A 61 -27.46 -14.83 28.47
CA ASP A 61 -26.12 -14.35 28.82
C ASP A 61 -25.09 -14.72 27.74
N ILE A 62 -25.12 -15.95 27.22
CA ILE A 62 -24.24 -16.37 26.12
C ILE A 62 -24.45 -15.52 24.86
N ASP A 63 -25.70 -15.19 24.51
CA ASP A 63 -26.01 -14.35 23.37
C ASP A 63 -25.61 -12.88 23.58
N ALA A 64 -25.75 -12.35 24.80
CA ALA A 64 -25.25 -11.02 25.15
C ALA A 64 -23.72 -10.94 25.01
N PHE A 65 -22.97 -11.93 25.50
CA PHE A 65 -21.52 -12.01 25.35
C PHE A 65 -21.09 -12.13 23.87
N LYS A 66 -21.82 -12.89 23.04
CA LYS A 66 -21.57 -12.97 21.59
C LYS A 66 -21.84 -11.64 20.87
N LYS A 67 -22.89 -10.92 21.26
CA LYS A 67 -23.29 -9.63 20.66
C LYS A 67 -22.28 -8.52 20.97
N VAL A 68 -21.75 -8.46 22.19
CA VAL A 68 -20.71 -7.49 22.57
C VAL A 68 -19.39 -7.76 21.83
N LYS A 69 -18.94 -9.02 21.77
CA LYS A 69 -17.71 -9.40 21.05
C LYS A 69 -17.80 -9.12 19.54
N THR A 70 -18.96 -9.33 18.92
CA THR A 70 -19.16 -9.05 17.48
C THR A 70 -19.24 -7.55 17.17
N GLN A 71 -19.88 -6.76 18.03
CA GLN A 71 -19.90 -5.29 17.88
C GLN A 71 -18.51 -4.67 18.09
N GLN A 72 -17.75 -5.12 19.09
CA GLN A 72 -16.37 -4.69 19.29
C GLN A 72 -15.47 -5.10 18.13
N ARG A 73 -15.59 -6.33 17.60
CA ARG A 73 -14.86 -6.76 16.39
C ARG A 73 -15.22 -5.93 15.15
N ARG A 74 -16.48 -5.50 14.99
CA ARG A 74 -16.87 -4.58 13.90
C ARG A 74 -16.22 -3.21 14.06
N LYS A 75 -16.24 -2.62 15.27
CA LYS A 75 -15.57 -1.33 15.53
C LYS A 75 -14.06 -1.41 15.29
N ILE A 76 -13.40 -2.47 15.77
CA ILE A 76 -11.97 -2.70 15.54
C ILE A 76 -11.69 -2.90 14.04
N ARG A 77 -12.52 -3.67 13.32
CA ARG A 77 -12.38 -3.82 11.86
C ARG A 77 -12.52 -2.47 11.15
N THR A 78 -13.48 -1.63 11.53
CA THR A 78 -13.64 -0.30 10.93
C THR A 78 -12.43 0.60 11.20
N ILE A 79 -11.86 0.58 12.40
CA ILE A 79 -10.65 1.35 12.75
C ILE A 79 -9.43 0.84 11.96
N ILE A 80 -9.26 -0.48 11.86
CA ILE A 80 -8.17 -1.07 11.07
C ILE A 80 -8.33 -0.69 9.60
N LEU A 81 -9.56 -0.76 9.07
CA LEU A 81 -9.84 -0.41 7.68
C LEU A 81 -9.56 1.07 7.43
N SER A 82 -9.97 1.97 8.34
CA SER A 82 -9.72 3.40 8.19
C SER A 82 -8.24 3.73 8.22
N LEU A 83 -7.48 3.13 9.15
CA LEU A 83 -6.02 3.26 9.20
C LEU A 83 -5.37 2.75 7.91
N LEU A 84 -5.79 1.58 7.42
CA LEU A 84 -5.30 1.03 6.15
C LEU A 84 -5.56 1.99 4.97
N THR A 85 -6.77 2.54 4.87
CA THR A 85 -7.10 3.51 3.82
C THR A 85 -6.22 4.77 3.91
N LEU A 86 -5.98 5.28 5.12
CA LEU A 86 -5.10 6.43 5.32
C LEU A 86 -3.67 6.13 4.87
N PHE A 87 -3.11 4.98 5.24
CA PHE A 87 -1.77 4.58 4.81
C PHE A 87 -1.68 4.44 3.29
N ILE A 88 -2.69 3.85 2.63
CA ILE A 88 -2.72 3.74 1.17
C ILE A 88 -2.72 5.12 0.51
N VAL A 89 -3.51 6.06 1.01
CA VAL A 89 -3.54 7.44 0.49
C VAL A 89 -2.19 8.14 0.68
N LEU A 90 -1.56 8.00 1.85
CA LEU A 90 -0.24 8.58 2.12
C LEU A 90 0.83 8.00 1.20
N ILE A 91 0.83 6.68 1.01
CA ILE A 91 1.76 6.00 0.10
C ILE A 91 1.53 6.47 -1.33
N ALA A 92 0.28 6.49 -1.81
CA ALA A 92 -0.06 6.94 -3.15
C ALA A 92 0.36 8.41 -3.38
N GLY A 93 0.10 9.29 -2.40
CA GLY A 93 0.54 10.69 -2.44
C GLY A 93 2.06 10.82 -2.47
N TYR A 94 2.77 10.05 -1.65
CA TYR A 94 4.23 10.02 -1.66
C TYR A 94 4.78 9.55 -3.02
N TYR A 95 4.25 8.47 -3.58
CA TYR A 95 4.65 7.99 -4.90
C TYR A 95 4.38 9.04 -5.99
N PHE A 96 3.22 9.68 -5.97
CA PHE A 96 2.86 10.70 -6.96
C PHE A 96 3.77 11.93 -6.89
N LEU A 97 4.14 12.39 -5.68
CA LEU A 97 4.97 13.58 -5.50
C LEU A 97 6.46 13.30 -5.67
N PHE A 98 6.96 12.18 -5.15
CA PHE A 98 8.41 11.94 -4.99
C PHE A 98 8.95 10.79 -5.84
N VAL A 99 8.11 9.98 -6.49
CA VAL A 99 8.58 8.90 -7.37
C VAL A 99 8.22 9.19 -8.81
N HIS A 100 7.03 9.74 -9.05
CA HIS A 100 6.57 10.04 -10.39
C HIS A 100 7.37 11.19 -11.01
N MET A 101 8.04 10.91 -12.13
CA MET A 101 8.78 11.89 -12.90
C MET A 101 7.91 12.37 -14.07
N TRP A 102 7.85 13.69 -14.26
CA TRP A 102 7.14 14.31 -15.37
C TRP A 102 8.12 14.82 -16.41
N LEU A 103 7.72 14.84 -17.67
CA LEU A 103 8.49 15.58 -18.68
C LEU A 103 8.48 17.07 -18.30
N ALA A 104 9.65 17.69 -18.31
CA ALA A 104 9.79 19.12 -18.02
C ALA A 104 9.13 19.95 -19.13
N ASN A 105 8.55 21.09 -18.77
CA ASN A 105 8.12 22.08 -19.76
C ASN A 105 9.34 22.83 -20.29
N SER A 106 9.42 23.03 -21.60
CA SER A 106 10.57 23.72 -22.21
C SER A 106 10.75 25.16 -21.73
N ASN A 107 9.68 25.83 -21.28
CA ASN A 107 9.75 27.20 -20.77
C ASN A 107 10.42 27.30 -19.39
N ASP A 108 10.39 26.21 -18.61
CA ASP A 108 10.97 26.13 -17.26
C ASP A 108 12.43 25.69 -17.28
N VAL A 109 12.95 25.31 -18.45
CA VAL A 109 14.33 24.85 -18.63
C VAL A 109 15.15 25.95 -19.29
N GLN A 110 16.31 26.27 -18.70
CA GLN A 110 17.28 27.20 -19.22
C GLN A 110 18.51 26.41 -19.72
N PRO A 111 18.69 26.28 -21.05
CA PRO A 111 19.89 25.67 -21.61
C PRO A 111 21.04 26.69 -21.66
N THR A 112 22.23 26.25 -21.27
CA THR A 112 23.48 27.02 -21.35
C THR A 112 24.52 26.16 -22.06
N ILE A 113 25.20 26.78 -23.03
CA ILE A 113 26.33 26.16 -23.74
C ILE A 113 27.61 26.77 -23.19
N THR A 114 28.52 25.91 -22.74
CA THR A 114 29.86 26.25 -22.29
C THR A 114 30.89 25.43 -23.07
N GLN A 115 32.04 26.04 -23.36
CA GLN A 115 33.13 25.38 -24.06
C GLN A 115 34.39 25.39 -23.21
N GLN A 116 35.00 24.22 -23.02
CA GLN A 116 36.29 24.06 -22.38
C GLN A 116 37.22 23.29 -23.31
N GLY A 117 38.14 24.00 -23.97
CA GLY A 117 38.98 23.41 -25.01
C GLY A 117 38.14 22.85 -26.17
N ASN A 118 38.22 21.54 -26.36
CA ASN A 118 37.48 20.80 -27.39
C ASN A 118 36.14 20.25 -26.89
N ASP A 119 35.88 20.32 -25.58
CA ASP A 119 34.65 19.83 -24.99
C ASP A 119 33.61 20.94 -24.98
N ILE A 120 32.45 20.64 -25.57
CA ILE A 120 31.27 21.49 -25.53
C ILE A 120 30.24 20.81 -24.63
N THR A 121 29.91 21.50 -23.55
CA THR A 121 28.95 21.06 -22.55
C THR A 121 27.65 21.84 -22.73
N LEU A 122 26.56 21.09 -22.88
CA LEU A 122 25.20 21.63 -22.87
C LEU A 122 24.57 21.35 -21.50
N THR A 123 24.51 22.38 -20.66
CA THR A 123 23.94 22.33 -19.31
C THR A 123 22.49 22.79 -19.34
N PHE A 124 21.63 22.10 -18.60
CA PHE A 124 20.23 22.43 -18.43
C PHE A 124 19.94 22.68 -16.96
N GLU A 125 19.45 23.87 -16.66
CA GLU A 125 19.01 24.27 -15.33
C GLU A 125 17.51 24.53 -15.33
N THR A 126 16.85 24.32 -14.19
CA THR A 126 15.44 24.64 -14.04
C THR A 126 15.27 26.02 -13.40
N LYS A 127 14.30 26.79 -13.90
CA LYS A 127 13.86 28.04 -13.27
C LYS A 127 13.09 27.79 -11.97
N ASN A 128 12.60 26.56 -11.76
CA ASN A 128 11.81 26.19 -10.59
C ASN A 128 12.70 25.72 -9.44
N LYS A 129 12.75 26.51 -8.35
CA LYS A 129 13.58 26.23 -7.16
C LYS A 129 13.18 24.97 -6.39
N HIS A 130 11.97 24.45 -6.59
CA HIS A 130 11.44 23.28 -5.89
C HIS A 130 11.59 21.98 -6.68
N ARG A 131 12.19 22.04 -7.86
CA ARG A 131 12.39 20.88 -8.74
C ARG A 131 13.86 20.79 -9.15
N TYR A 132 14.25 19.61 -9.60
CA TYR A 132 15.50 19.38 -10.30
C TYR A 132 15.25 18.63 -11.60
N LEU A 133 16.16 18.80 -12.56
CA LEU A 133 16.07 18.16 -13.87
C LEU A 133 16.80 16.82 -13.88
N MET A 134 16.28 15.88 -14.64
CA MET A 134 16.94 14.62 -14.93
C MET A 134 16.92 14.37 -16.42
N LEU A 135 18.11 14.19 -16.98
CA LEU A 135 18.31 13.86 -18.37
C LEU A 135 18.35 12.34 -18.53
N ILE A 136 17.36 11.78 -19.21
CA ILE A 136 17.31 10.34 -19.47
C ILE A 136 17.49 10.12 -20.97
N ASN A 137 18.50 9.33 -21.33
CA ASN A 137 18.69 8.90 -22.71
C ASN A 137 17.56 7.96 -23.11
N SER A 138 16.80 8.31 -24.15
CA SER A 138 15.65 7.51 -24.58
C SER A 138 16.05 6.26 -25.37
N SER A 139 17.33 6.15 -25.75
CA SER A 139 17.85 5.06 -26.56
C SER A 139 19.31 4.82 -26.21
N ARG A 140 19.77 3.57 -26.33
CA ARG A 140 21.22 3.31 -26.35
C ARG A 140 21.83 4.15 -27.48
N PRO A 141 22.96 4.84 -27.25
CA PRO A 141 23.62 5.54 -28.33
C PRO A 141 23.95 4.50 -29.40
N THR A 142 23.28 4.55 -30.55
CA THR A 142 23.55 3.68 -31.70
C THR A 142 24.63 4.25 -32.60
N LYS A 143 24.94 5.54 -32.43
CA LYS A 143 25.91 6.31 -33.23
C LYS A 143 27.18 6.69 -32.46
N GLY A 144 27.36 6.24 -31.23
CA GLY A 144 28.50 6.65 -30.40
C GLY A 144 28.31 7.84 -29.48
N TYR A 145 27.24 8.60 -29.67
CA TYR A 145 26.97 9.78 -28.85
C TYR A 145 25.48 9.86 -28.47
N GLN A 146 25.19 10.64 -27.44
CA GLN A 146 23.82 10.86 -27.00
C GLN A 146 23.10 11.81 -27.96
N TYR A 147 22.01 11.37 -28.58
CA TYR A 147 21.28 12.18 -29.58
C TYR A 147 19.78 12.25 -29.32
N SER A 148 19.26 11.53 -28.34
CA SER A 148 17.84 11.51 -28.00
C SER A 148 17.66 11.54 -26.49
N LEU A 149 17.33 12.72 -26.00
CA LEU A 149 17.32 13.08 -24.59
C LEU A 149 15.88 13.38 -24.17
N ASN A 150 15.38 12.71 -23.16
CA ASN A 150 14.12 13.05 -22.50
C ASN A 150 14.43 13.90 -21.28
N MET A 151 13.90 15.12 -21.27
CA MET A 151 14.05 16.04 -20.15
C MET A 151 12.93 15.80 -19.15
N TYR A 152 13.26 15.24 -17.99
CA TYR A 152 12.33 15.07 -16.89
C TYR A 152 12.58 16.09 -15.79
N GLU A 153 11.52 16.42 -15.07
CA GLU A 153 11.57 17.18 -13.82
C GLU A 153 11.03 16.33 -12.67
N LYS A 154 11.57 16.59 -11.48
CA LYS A 154 11.16 15.93 -10.26
C LYS A 154 11.20 16.92 -9.10
N TRP A 155 10.29 16.76 -8.13
CA TRP A 155 10.33 17.52 -6.88
C TRP A 155 11.62 17.26 -6.12
N ASN A 156 12.11 18.31 -5.45
CA ASN A 156 13.22 18.18 -4.52
C ASN A 156 12.87 17.15 -3.44
N ASP A 157 13.76 16.20 -3.22
CA ASP A 157 13.61 15.12 -2.26
C ASP A 157 14.89 14.94 -1.43
N PHE A 158 14.90 13.95 -0.54
CA PHE A 158 16.06 13.65 0.30
C PHE A 158 17.08 12.72 -0.40
N SER A 159 16.95 12.49 -1.70
CA SER A 159 17.85 11.61 -2.44
C SER A 159 19.19 12.28 -2.73
N LYS A 160 20.26 11.46 -2.87
CA LYS A 160 21.56 11.94 -3.37
C LYS A 160 21.46 12.53 -4.79
N ALA A 161 20.51 12.04 -5.59
CA ALA A 161 20.30 12.57 -6.93
C ALA A 161 19.88 14.04 -6.89
N ASN A 162 18.99 14.43 -5.97
CA ASN A 162 18.60 15.82 -5.80
C ASN A 162 19.81 16.72 -5.46
N THR A 163 20.66 16.33 -4.52
CA THR A 163 21.82 17.16 -4.15
C THR A 163 22.80 17.39 -5.30
N ILE A 164 22.95 16.40 -6.18
CA ILE A 164 23.83 16.48 -7.36
C ILE A 164 23.16 17.27 -8.50
N LEU A 165 21.92 16.91 -8.85
CA LEU A 165 21.23 17.40 -10.06
C LEU A 165 20.52 18.74 -9.86
N LYS A 166 20.40 19.23 -8.63
CA LYS A 166 19.85 20.57 -8.35
C LYS A 166 20.67 21.70 -8.99
N LYS A 167 21.95 21.45 -9.27
CA LYS A 167 22.83 22.38 -10.00
C LYS A 167 22.64 22.34 -11.52
N GLY A 168 21.73 21.48 -12.00
CA GLY A 168 21.51 21.22 -13.41
C GLY A 168 22.01 19.84 -13.84
N THR A 169 21.65 19.48 -15.07
CA THR A 169 22.08 18.25 -15.73
C THR A 169 22.73 18.62 -17.06
N SER A 170 23.77 17.91 -17.47
CA SER A 170 24.55 18.26 -18.66
C SER A 170 24.77 17.07 -19.57
N VAL A 171 25.04 17.38 -20.84
CA VAL A 171 25.57 16.44 -21.83
C VAL A 171 26.80 17.05 -22.47
N ASP A 172 27.84 16.23 -22.61
CA ASP A 172 29.14 16.65 -23.11
C ASP A 172 29.42 16.05 -24.49
N TYR A 173 30.00 16.86 -25.36
CA TYR A 173 30.45 16.46 -26.69
C TYR A 173 31.86 16.95 -26.92
N THR A 174 32.77 16.04 -27.24
CA THR A 174 34.15 16.39 -27.60
C THR A 174 34.25 16.57 -29.11
N PHE A 175 34.49 17.80 -29.56
CA PHE A 175 34.67 18.13 -30.98
C PHE A 175 36.16 18.22 -31.31
N LEU A 176 36.62 17.50 -32.33
CA LEU A 176 37.97 17.67 -32.89
C LEU A 176 38.02 18.85 -33.87
N ASP A 177 36.94 19.00 -34.62
CA ASP A 177 36.67 20.11 -35.54
C ASP A 177 35.15 20.25 -35.68
N ARG A 178 34.69 21.23 -36.47
CA ARG A 178 33.26 21.52 -36.67
C ARG A 178 32.42 20.31 -37.07
N ASN A 179 32.99 19.39 -37.83
CA ASN A 179 32.29 18.27 -38.44
C ASN A 179 32.75 16.92 -37.88
N THR A 180 33.56 16.87 -36.81
CA THR A 180 34.10 15.61 -36.28
C THR A 180 34.01 15.56 -34.76
N LEU A 181 33.31 14.55 -34.26
CA LEU A 181 33.28 14.22 -32.83
C LEU A 181 34.35 13.18 -32.48
N LEU A 182 34.92 13.30 -31.28
CA LEU A 182 35.62 12.22 -30.61
C LEU A 182 34.63 11.47 -29.72
N LEU A 183 34.36 10.21 -30.02
CA LEU A 183 33.44 9.40 -29.23
C LEU A 183 34.10 9.01 -27.89
N PRO A 184 33.33 8.88 -26.79
CA PRO A 184 33.89 8.53 -25.49
C PRO A 184 34.54 7.14 -25.51
N LYS A 185 35.55 6.93 -24.65
CA LYS A 185 36.14 5.60 -24.42
C LYS A 185 35.32 4.84 -23.39
N GLY A 186 34.80 3.67 -23.75
CA GLY A 186 33.97 2.81 -22.91
C GLY A 186 33.75 1.44 -23.55
N LYS A 187 32.90 0.60 -22.93
CA LYS A 187 32.65 -0.77 -23.41
C LYS A 187 32.10 -0.84 -24.83
N GLU A 188 31.37 0.18 -25.26
CA GLU A 188 30.72 0.23 -26.59
C GLU A 188 31.50 1.06 -27.62
N TYR A 189 32.42 1.93 -27.20
CA TYR A 189 33.11 2.89 -28.06
C TYR A 189 34.56 3.06 -27.65
N ASN A 190 35.50 2.95 -28.60
CA ASN A 190 36.94 2.96 -28.30
C ASN A 190 37.62 4.28 -28.70
N GLY A 191 37.02 5.44 -28.40
CA GLY A 191 37.67 6.72 -28.71
C GLY A 191 37.77 7.03 -30.20
N GLN A 192 36.92 6.42 -31.03
CA GLN A 192 36.96 6.59 -32.48
C GLN A 192 36.38 7.95 -32.90
N LYS A 193 36.83 8.44 -34.05
CA LYS A 193 36.30 9.67 -34.65
C LYS A 193 34.97 9.39 -35.34
N TYR A 194 34.04 10.32 -35.23
CA TYR A 194 32.75 10.26 -35.92
C TYR A 194 32.56 11.53 -36.76
N HIS A 195 32.47 11.37 -38.08
CA HIS A 195 32.20 12.48 -38.99
C HIS A 195 30.70 12.78 -39.03
N LEU A 196 30.35 14.01 -38.70
CA LEU A 196 29.00 14.54 -38.66
C LEU A 196 28.43 14.76 -40.06
N THR A 197 27.14 14.50 -40.19
CA THR A 197 26.31 14.76 -41.36
C THR A 197 25.16 15.70 -41.00
N ASP A 198 24.47 16.26 -41.99
CA ASP A 198 23.29 17.11 -41.76
C ASP A 198 22.15 16.43 -40.99
N LYS A 199 22.17 15.09 -40.89
CA LYS A 199 21.19 14.29 -40.18
C LYS A 199 21.50 14.17 -38.68
N ASP A 200 22.68 14.60 -38.25
CA ASP A 200 23.17 14.44 -36.89
C ASP A 200 22.70 15.59 -35.99
N VAL A 201 21.53 15.36 -35.42
CA VAL A 201 20.83 16.30 -34.53
C VAL A 201 20.60 15.71 -33.16
N ILE A 202 20.77 16.53 -32.13
CA ILE A 202 20.35 16.27 -30.77
C ILE A 202 18.85 16.55 -30.70
N ARG A 203 18.06 15.57 -30.24
CA ARG A 203 16.63 15.70 -29.99
C ARG A 203 16.41 15.76 -28.49
N ILE A 204 15.83 16.86 -28.02
CA ILE A 204 15.49 17.05 -26.61
C ILE A 204 13.97 17.07 -26.51
N LYS A 205 13.41 16.04 -25.88
CA LYS A 205 11.97 15.89 -25.67
C LYS A 205 11.59 16.54 -24.35
N TYR A 206 10.72 17.54 -24.45
CA TYR A 206 10.00 18.17 -23.35
C TYR A 206 8.54 17.69 -23.36
N ARG A 207 7.75 18.15 -22.38
CA ARG A 207 6.32 17.86 -22.32
C ARG A 207 5.55 18.50 -23.48
N ASP A 208 5.91 19.73 -23.82
CA ASP A 208 5.22 20.61 -24.77
C ASP A 208 5.77 20.51 -26.20
N LYS A 209 7.06 20.17 -26.35
CA LYS A 209 7.72 20.10 -27.67
C LYS A 209 8.90 19.15 -27.70
N THR A 210 9.38 18.85 -28.90
CA THR A 210 10.71 18.25 -29.12
C THR A 210 11.60 19.24 -29.83
N GLN A 211 12.65 19.70 -29.16
CA GLN A 211 13.64 20.60 -29.74
C GLN A 211 14.70 19.78 -30.49
N LYS A 212 15.10 20.26 -31.67
CA LYS A 212 16.18 19.67 -32.47
C LYS A 212 17.31 20.68 -32.59
N ILE A 213 18.53 20.26 -32.29
CA ILE A 213 19.74 21.09 -32.39
C ILE A 213 20.73 20.33 -33.26
N LYS A 214 21.21 20.92 -34.36
CA LYS A 214 22.28 20.29 -35.14
C LYS A 214 23.59 20.34 -34.33
N LEU A 215 24.37 19.26 -34.39
CA LEU A 215 25.66 19.22 -33.69
C LEU A 215 26.65 20.26 -34.24
N THR A 216 26.59 20.56 -35.53
CA THR A 216 27.39 21.63 -36.14
C THR A 216 27.01 23.01 -35.59
N ASP A 217 25.72 23.27 -35.40
CA ASP A 217 25.23 24.55 -34.88
C ASP A 217 25.60 24.72 -33.40
N LEU A 218 25.68 23.61 -32.66
CA LEU A 218 26.19 23.59 -31.29
C LEU A 218 27.66 24.04 -31.25
N TYR A 219 28.50 23.52 -32.16
CA TYR A 219 29.89 23.94 -32.31
C TYR A 219 30.03 25.43 -32.66
N ASP A 220 29.23 25.90 -33.62
CA ASP A 220 29.25 27.29 -34.06
C ASP A 220 28.80 28.24 -32.94
N SER A 221 27.79 27.83 -32.16
CA SER A 221 27.26 28.62 -31.03
C SER A 221 28.23 28.70 -29.85
N ALA A 222 28.99 27.64 -29.61
CA ALA A 222 30.05 27.62 -28.60
C ALA A 222 31.22 28.52 -29.00
N SER A 223 31.64 28.43 -30.27
CA SER A 223 32.79 29.16 -30.80
C SER A 223 32.58 30.67 -30.87
N LYS A 224 31.32 31.14 -31.04
CA LYS A 224 30.95 32.57 -31.06
C LYS A 224 30.99 33.27 -29.69
N LYS A 225 31.10 32.51 -28.58
CA LYS A 225 31.15 33.06 -27.21
C LYS A 225 32.58 33.27 -26.68
N LYS A 226 33.60 33.00 -27.49
CA LYS A 226 34.99 33.42 -27.23
C LYS A 226 35.18 34.88 -27.61
#